data_AF-A0A0S8FV09-F1
#
_entry.id   AF-A0A0S8FV09-F1
#
_cell.length_a   1.000
_cell.length_b   1.000
_cell.length_c   1.000
_cell.angle_alpha   90.00
_cell.angle_beta   90.00
_cell.angle_gamma   90.00
#
_symmetry.space_group_name_H-M   'P 1'
#
loop_
_entity.id
_entity.type
_entity.pdbx_description
1 polymer ?
#
loop_
_entity_poly.entity_id
_entity_poly.type
_entity_poly.pdbx_seq_one_letter_code
_entity_poly.pdbx_strand_id
1 'polypeptide(L)'
;MKVNSPRVVGNEFRIVQGITVSSENREEMYNLRSGVCARTTTDKTKECRLSVSSLIFCLMLLMMQLVSADVGSSMRRGNRLERSGEYEEALRHYQEALVQEPDNPKIHYNMGRALYRLEKYDEAISEFQLGFLEKAKDFQANVFYNIGNSQFRKGQLDAAIESYKMSLLVNPKDVETKQNLEFCLGLKEQLQNQPQSDSSQQQQQPEPQEQEQPQPQPREGEISKEEAERILQALQSEEKENLEKSRAQERKERVDKDW
;
A
#
# COMPACT_ATOMS: atom_id res chain seq x y z
N MET A 1 -69.79 -19.77 5.16
CA MET A 1 -70.67 -20.70 4.39
C MET A 1 -71.92 -19.95 3.97
N LYS A 2 -72.51 -20.32 2.81
CA LYS A 2 -73.51 -19.63 1.95
C LYS A 2 -72.80 -18.86 0.84
N VAL A 3 -72.54 -19.38 -0.36
CA VAL A 3 -73.37 -20.10 -1.35
C VAL A 3 -74.69 -19.40 -1.67
N ASN A 4 -74.75 -18.70 -2.81
CA ASN A 4 -75.76 -18.92 -3.86
C ASN A 4 -75.63 -17.93 -5.04
N SER A 5 -75.40 -18.48 -6.22
CA SER A 5 -75.86 -17.99 -7.53
C SER A 5 -77.01 -18.93 -7.98
N PRO A 6 -77.64 -18.79 -9.17
CA PRO A 6 -78.36 -17.67 -9.80
C PRO A 6 -79.79 -18.10 -10.31
N ARG A 7 -80.59 -17.18 -10.88
CA ARG A 7 -81.79 -17.44 -11.72
C ARG A 7 -82.05 -16.19 -12.60
N VAL A 8 -81.76 -16.15 -13.90
CA VAL A 8 -82.51 -16.59 -15.12
C VAL A 8 -83.90 -15.92 -15.32
N VAL A 9 -84.18 -15.61 -16.61
CA VAL A 9 -85.45 -15.34 -17.34
C VAL A 9 -85.57 -13.86 -17.79
N GLY A 10 -85.87 -13.48 -19.03
CA GLY A 10 -86.28 -14.19 -20.27
C GLY A 10 -86.11 -13.25 -21.48
N ASN A 11 -85.79 -13.78 -22.67
CA ASN A 11 -86.70 -13.99 -23.81
C ASN A 11 -87.59 -12.79 -24.18
N GLU A 12 -87.32 -12.18 -25.34
CA GLU A 12 -88.38 -11.80 -26.30
C GLU A 12 -87.81 -11.69 -27.72
N PHE A 13 -88.26 -12.63 -28.57
CA PHE A 13 -88.13 -12.62 -30.02
C PHE A 13 -89.32 -11.86 -30.60
N ARG A 14 -89.09 -10.94 -31.54
CA ARG A 14 -90.16 -10.44 -32.42
C ARG A 14 -89.65 -10.30 -33.85
N ILE A 15 -90.16 -11.17 -34.71
CA ILE A 15 -90.03 -11.17 -36.16
C ILE A 15 -91.10 -10.23 -36.72
N VAL A 16 -90.74 -9.35 -37.66
CA VAL A 16 -91.69 -8.78 -38.63
C VAL A 16 -91.02 -8.81 -40.01
N GLN A 17 -91.72 -9.42 -40.97
CA GLN A 17 -91.36 -9.54 -42.39
C GLN A 17 -91.58 -8.22 -43.15
N GLY A 18 -90.86 -8.00 -44.25
CA GLY A 18 -91.10 -6.88 -45.17
C GLY A 18 -90.15 -6.81 -46.38
N ILE A 19 -90.42 -7.66 -47.36
CA ILE A 19 -90.12 -7.65 -48.82
C ILE A 19 -89.55 -6.32 -49.42
N THR A 20 -88.44 -6.39 -50.17
CA THR A 20 -88.33 -6.19 -51.65
C THR A 20 -86.86 -6.05 -52.07
N VAL A 21 -86.37 -7.00 -52.88
CA VAL A 21 -85.14 -6.85 -53.68
C VAL A 21 -85.53 -6.16 -54.98
N SER A 22 -84.99 -4.96 -55.24
CA SER A 22 -84.98 -4.36 -56.56
C SER A 22 -83.54 -4.05 -56.93
N SER A 23 -83.08 -4.74 -57.95
CA SER A 23 -81.80 -4.55 -58.63
C SER A 23 -81.81 -3.25 -59.43
N GLU A 24 -80.93 -2.31 -59.13
CA GLU A 24 -80.35 -1.36 -60.10
C GLU A 24 -79.32 -0.44 -59.42
N ASN A 25 -78.26 -0.10 -60.17
CA ASN A 25 -77.16 0.85 -59.88
C ASN A 25 -76.01 0.30 -59.01
N ARG A 26 -75.02 -0.40 -59.58
CA ARG A 26 -73.86 0.08 -60.36
C ARG A 26 -73.01 1.16 -59.66
N GLU A 27 -71.73 0.82 -59.47
CA GLU A 27 -70.56 1.72 -59.41
C GLU A 27 -70.32 2.51 -58.10
N GLU A 28 -69.79 1.85 -57.07
CA GLU A 28 -68.75 2.42 -56.17
C GLU A 28 -67.74 1.30 -55.85
N MET A 29 -66.74 1.08 -56.71
CA MET A 29 -65.39 1.68 -56.63
C MET A 29 -64.61 1.34 -55.34
N TYR A 30 -63.78 0.30 -55.47
CA TYR A 30 -62.41 0.17 -54.95
C TYR A 30 -62.08 0.76 -53.57
N ASN A 31 -62.13 -0.08 -52.53
CA ASN A 31 -61.02 -0.32 -51.59
C ASN A 31 -61.53 -1.18 -50.43
N LEU A 32 -61.09 -2.45 -50.33
CA LEU A 32 -60.83 -3.17 -49.06
C LEU A 32 -60.58 -4.67 -49.34
N ARG A 33 -59.32 -5.03 -49.57
CA ARG A 33 -58.64 -6.34 -49.32
C ARG A 33 -57.39 -6.34 -50.20
N SER A 34 -56.21 -6.15 -49.64
CA SER A 34 -55.53 -7.21 -48.92
C SER A 34 -54.76 -6.66 -47.72
N GLY A 35 -55.07 -7.21 -46.54
CA GLY A 35 -54.15 -7.16 -45.42
C GLY A 35 -52.95 -8.08 -45.65
N VAL A 36 -52.01 -7.95 -44.72
CA VAL A 36 -50.77 -8.73 -44.55
C VAL A 36 -49.52 -8.10 -45.19
N CYS A 37 -48.90 -7.17 -44.47
CA CYS A 37 -47.45 -7.23 -44.28
C CYS A 37 -47.07 -6.67 -42.90
N ALA A 38 -46.50 -7.53 -42.05
CA ALA A 38 -46.04 -7.26 -40.70
C ALA A 38 -45.00 -6.13 -40.67
N ARG A 39 -45.14 -5.11 -39.82
CA ARG A 39 -44.66 -5.03 -38.43
C ARG A 39 -43.28 -5.69 -38.17
N THR A 40 -42.38 -4.82 -37.68
CA THR A 40 -41.16 -5.06 -36.87
C THR A 40 -39.90 -5.63 -37.54
N THR A 41 -39.09 -4.76 -38.17
CA THR A 41 -37.65 -5.01 -38.42
C THR A 41 -36.72 -4.07 -37.62
N THR A 42 -37.25 -3.22 -36.74
CA THR A 42 -36.46 -2.19 -36.02
C THR A 42 -36.09 -2.53 -34.57
N ASP A 43 -36.44 -3.72 -34.06
CA ASP A 43 -36.26 -4.04 -32.64
C ASP A 43 -34.95 -4.78 -32.32
N LYS A 44 -34.51 -5.68 -33.21
CA LYS A 44 -33.32 -6.53 -33.00
C LYS A 44 -32.02 -5.73 -32.84
N THR A 45 -31.92 -4.54 -33.43
CA THR A 45 -30.71 -3.70 -33.35
C THR A 45 -30.58 -2.96 -32.03
N LYS A 46 -31.69 -2.68 -31.33
CA LYS A 46 -31.69 -2.03 -30.00
C LYS A 46 -31.41 -3.04 -28.89
N GLU A 47 -31.99 -4.24 -28.98
CA GLU A 47 -31.68 -5.35 -28.07
C GLU A 47 -30.22 -5.80 -28.18
N CYS A 48 -29.66 -5.89 -29.40
CA CYS A 48 -28.23 -6.19 -29.60
C CYS A 48 -27.30 -5.10 -29.03
N ARG A 49 -27.64 -3.81 -29.17
CA ARG A 49 -26.81 -2.71 -28.65
C ARG A 49 -26.81 -2.66 -27.12
N LEU A 50 -27.93 -2.98 -26.47
CA LEU A 50 -28.02 -3.06 -25.00
C LEU A 50 -27.22 -4.26 -24.47
N SER A 51 -27.28 -5.41 -25.14
CA SER A 51 -26.53 -6.62 -24.80
C SER A 51 -25.02 -6.45 -24.96
N VAL A 52 -24.56 -5.86 -26.08
CA VAL A 52 -23.13 -5.61 -26.31
C VAL A 52 -22.58 -4.56 -25.35
N SER A 53 -23.36 -3.51 -25.03
CA SER A 53 -22.94 -2.49 -24.04
C SER A 53 -22.86 -3.06 -22.63
N SER A 54 -23.82 -3.91 -22.22
CA SER A 54 -23.75 -4.66 -20.96
C SER A 54 -22.58 -5.63 -20.95
N LEU A 55 -22.29 -6.32 -22.05
CA LEU A 55 -21.16 -7.24 -22.14
C LEU A 55 -19.83 -6.48 -22.03
N ILE A 56 -19.68 -5.33 -22.72
CA ILE A 56 -18.50 -4.49 -22.62
C ILE A 56 -18.36 -3.91 -21.22
N PHE A 57 -19.45 -3.46 -20.58
CA PHE A 57 -19.42 -3.00 -19.19
C PHE A 57 -19.05 -4.12 -18.21
N CYS A 58 -19.62 -5.32 -18.37
CA CYS A 58 -19.25 -6.51 -17.59
C CYS A 58 -17.80 -6.93 -17.84
N LEU A 59 -17.30 -6.83 -19.08
CA LEU A 59 -15.91 -7.09 -19.41
C LEU A 59 -14.99 -6.01 -18.84
N MET A 60 -15.38 -4.74 -18.82
CA MET A 60 -14.63 -3.67 -18.17
C MET A 60 -14.61 -3.85 -16.65
N LEU A 61 -15.71 -4.26 -16.03
CA LEU A 61 -15.77 -4.61 -14.60
C LEU A 61 -14.94 -5.87 -14.28
N LEU A 62 -14.98 -6.88 -15.16
CA LEU A 62 -14.16 -8.09 -15.03
C LEU A 62 -12.67 -7.79 -15.22
N MET A 63 -12.32 -6.90 -16.16
CA MET A 63 -10.95 -6.43 -16.37
C MET A 63 -10.48 -5.57 -15.21
N MET A 64 -11.35 -4.76 -14.60
CA MET A 64 -11.06 -4.03 -13.36
C MET A 64 -10.78 -4.97 -12.18
N GLN A 65 -11.44 -6.13 -12.12
CA GLN A 65 -11.16 -7.18 -11.13
C GLN A 65 -9.85 -7.94 -11.42
N LEU A 66 -9.43 -8.05 -12.68
CA LEU A 66 -8.20 -8.73 -13.10
C LEU A 66 -6.94 -7.86 -12.96
N VAL A 67 -7.09 -6.54 -12.85
CA VAL A 67 -5.97 -5.58 -12.73
C VAL A 67 -5.66 -5.22 -11.27
N SER A 68 -6.49 -5.60 -10.30
CA SER A 68 -6.18 -5.36 -8.88
C SER A 68 -5.11 -6.35 -8.39
N ALA A 69 -3.86 -5.89 -8.30
CA ALA A 69 -2.87 -6.54 -7.46
C ALA A 69 -3.37 -6.42 -6.00
N ASP A 70 -3.69 -7.56 -5.38
CA ASP A 70 -4.00 -7.64 -3.95
C ASP A 70 -2.85 -7.00 -3.15
N VAL A 71 -3.16 -6.03 -2.28
CA VAL A 71 -2.17 -5.35 -1.41
C VAL A 71 -1.37 -6.37 -0.61
N GLY A 72 -2.06 -7.40 -0.12
CA GLY A 72 -1.43 -8.50 0.58
C GLY A 72 -0.42 -9.24 -0.29
N SER A 73 -0.69 -9.42 -1.58
CA SER A 73 0.19 -10.11 -2.53
C SER A 73 1.47 -9.32 -2.78
N SER A 74 1.35 -8.02 -3.07
CA SER A 74 2.49 -7.13 -3.28
C SER A 74 3.34 -7.00 -2.01
N MET A 75 2.72 -6.84 -0.84
CA MET A 75 3.43 -6.88 0.45
C MET A 75 4.14 -8.21 0.69
N ARG A 76 3.47 -9.35 0.45
CA ARG A 76 4.09 -10.68 0.61
C ARG A 76 5.27 -10.86 -0.33
N ARG A 77 5.21 -10.32 -1.55
CA ARG A 77 6.32 -10.36 -2.51
C ARG A 77 7.47 -9.49 -2.05
N GLY A 78 7.20 -8.24 -1.66
CA GLY A 78 8.20 -7.33 -1.09
C GLY A 78 8.90 -7.93 0.13
N ASN A 79 8.15 -8.51 1.07
CA ASN A 79 8.72 -9.17 2.26
C ASN A 79 9.63 -10.36 1.90
N ARG A 80 9.33 -11.10 0.82
CA ARG A 80 10.22 -12.19 0.38
C ARG A 80 11.51 -11.65 -0.21
N LEU A 81 11.43 -10.61 -1.03
CA LEU A 81 12.60 -9.96 -1.64
C LEU A 81 13.50 -9.31 -0.59
N GLU A 82 12.92 -8.66 0.41
CA GLU A 82 13.66 -8.09 1.54
C GLU A 82 14.46 -9.16 2.29
N ARG A 83 13.86 -10.33 2.57
CA ARG A 83 14.58 -11.47 3.19
C ARG A 83 15.69 -12.04 2.29
N SER A 84 15.51 -11.96 0.97
CA SER A 84 16.53 -12.34 -0.02
C SER A 84 17.66 -11.30 -0.14
N GLY A 85 17.48 -10.09 0.39
CA GLY A 85 18.41 -8.97 0.26
C GLY A 85 18.21 -8.12 -0.99
N GLU A 86 17.12 -8.34 -1.73
CA GLU A 86 16.76 -7.61 -2.96
C GLU A 86 15.91 -6.38 -2.60
N TYR A 87 16.53 -5.40 -1.94
CA TYR A 87 15.81 -4.31 -1.27
C TYR A 87 15.17 -3.30 -2.24
N GLU A 88 15.82 -2.97 -3.36
CA GLU A 88 15.24 -2.09 -4.38
C GLU A 88 14.00 -2.71 -5.02
N GLU A 89 14.03 -4.01 -5.32
CA GLU A 89 12.85 -4.71 -5.84
C GLU A 89 11.75 -4.82 -4.78
N ALA A 90 12.12 -5.03 -3.51
CA ALA A 90 11.17 -5.02 -2.41
C ALA A 90 10.44 -3.66 -2.32
N LEU A 91 11.17 -2.55 -2.45
CA LEU A 91 10.60 -1.21 -2.46
C LEU A 91 9.59 -1.01 -3.60
N ARG A 92 9.89 -1.51 -4.81
CA ARG A 92 8.93 -1.42 -5.93
C ARG A 92 7.61 -2.11 -5.61
N HIS A 93 7.65 -3.30 -5.01
CA HIS A 93 6.43 -4.00 -4.62
C HIS A 93 5.71 -3.35 -3.43
N TYR A 94 6.43 -2.72 -2.50
CA TYR A 94 5.77 -1.92 -1.47
C TYR A 94 5.13 -0.66 -2.04
N GLN A 95 5.74 -0.01 -3.03
CA GLN A 95 5.13 1.12 -3.75
C GLN A 95 3.86 0.70 -4.50
N GLU A 96 3.85 -0.48 -5.13
CA GLU A 96 2.63 -1.05 -5.74
C GLU A 96 1.52 -1.25 -4.69
N ALA A 97 1.87 -1.76 -3.51
CA ALA A 97 0.93 -1.92 -2.40
C ALA A 97 0.42 -0.55 -1.90
N LEU A 98 1.30 0.46 -1.82
CA LEU A 98 0.97 1.81 -1.37
C LEU A 98 0.00 2.53 -2.31
N VAL A 99 0.07 2.29 -3.62
CA VAL A 99 -0.90 2.84 -4.59
C VAL A 99 -2.33 2.41 -4.27
N GLN A 100 -2.52 1.20 -3.74
CA GLN A 100 -3.83 0.66 -3.41
C GLN A 100 -4.29 1.07 -2.00
N GLU A 101 -3.36 1.11 -1.03
CA GLU A 101 -3.61 1.52 0.35
C GLU A 101 -2.60 2.60 0.79
N PRO A 102 -2.83 3.88 0.42
CA PRO A 102 -1.88 4.97 0.70
C PRO A 102 -1.65 5.25 2.19
N ASP A 103 -2.64 4.93 3.03
CA ASP A 103 -2.61 5.24 4.46
C ASP A 103 -2.22 4.02 5.33
N ASN A 104 -1.76 2.92 4.73
CA ASN A 104 -1.43 1.71 5.48
C ASN A 104 -0.04 1.83 6.15
N PRO A 105 0.04 1.95 7.50
CA PRO A 105 1.31 2.22 8.17
C PRO A 105 2.29 1.03 8.09
N LYS A 106 1.79 -0.19 7.87
CA LYS A 106 2.66 -1.38 7.74
C LYS A 106 3.47 -1.36 6.45
N ILE A 107 2.94 -0.74 5.38
CA ILE A 107 3.65 -0.58 4.12
C ILE A 107 4.83 0.37 4.33
N HIS A 108 4.59 1.53 4.94
CA HIS A 108 5.62 2.49 5.31
C HIS A 108 6.71 1.88 6.21
N TYR A 109 6.33 1.12 7.23
CA TYR A 109 7.30 0.41 8.07
C TYR A 109 8.20 -0.55 7.27
N ASN A 110 7.62 -1.32 6.34
CA ASN A 110 8.40 -2.25 5.51
C ASN A 110 9.30 -1.51 4.50
N MET A 111 8.84 -0.38 3.94
CA MET A 111 9.66 0.51 3.12
C MET A 111 10.82 1.09 3.92
N GLY A 112 10.57 1.56 5.14
CA GLY A 112 11.61 2.05 6.05
C GLY A 112 12.68 1.01 6.32
N ARG A 113 12.30 -0.26 6.56
CA ARG A 113 13.26 -1.37 6.72
C ARG A 113 14.11 -1.57 5.46
N ALA A 114 13.50 -1.58 4.28
CA ALA A 114 14.25 -1.74 3.03
C ALA A 114 15.19 -0.54 2.77
N LEU A 115 14.74 0.69 3.03
CA LEU A 115 15.56 1.91 2.90
C LEU A 115 16.75 1.92 3.88
N TYR A 116 16.53 1.47 5.12
CA TYR A 116 17.61 1.32 6.10
C TYR A 116 18.71 0.37 5.58
N ARG A 117 18.32 -0.75 4.97
CA ARG A 117 19.25 -1.72 4.37
C ARG A 117 19.98 -1.17 3.16
N LEU A 118 19.39 -0.21 2.47
CA LEU A 118 19.99 0.56 1.38
C LEU A 118 20.80 1.76 1.86
N GLU A 119 20.99 1.90 3.18
CA GLU A 119 21.71 3.01 3.81
C GLU A 119 21.09 4.40 3.57
N LYS A 120 19.83 4.42 3.13
CA LYS A 120 19.03 5.63 2.90
C LYS A 120 18.34 6.04 4.20
N TYR A 121 19.14 6.42 5.19
CA TYR A 121 18.66 6.55 6.57
C TYR A 121 17.65 7.69 6.77
N ASP A 122 17.77 8.81 6.06
CA ASP A 122 16.80 9.91 6.13
C ASP A 122 15.43 9.51 5.60
N GLU A 123 15.41 8.84 4.45
CA GLU A 123 14.19 8.30 3.86
C GLU A 123 13.59 7.21 4.77
N ALA A 124 14.44 6.34 5.34
CA ALA A 124 14.00 5.31 6.27
C ALA A 124 13.31 5.90 7.52
N ILE A 125 13.90 6.93 8.13
CA ILE A 125 13.31 7.63 9.29
C ILE A 125 11.94 8.21 8.93
N SER A 126 11.83 8.85 7.76
CA SER A 126 10.59 9.44 7.28
C SER A 126 9.48 8.38 7.12
N GLU A 127 9.81 7.25 6.50
CA GLU A 127 8.88 6.12 6.34
C GLU A 127 8.52 5.46 7.68
N PHE A 128 9.47 5.32 8.61
CA PHE A 128 9.17 4.81 9.95
C PHE A 128 8.23 5.74 10.74
N GLN A 129 8.39 7.06 10.61
CA GLN A 129 7.48 8.03 11.23
C GLN A 129 6.05 7.89 10.71
N LEU A 130 5.86 7.60 9.41
CA LEU A 130 4.55 7.27 8.86
C LEU A 130 4.06 5.91 9.39
N GLY A 131 4.95 4.94 9.57
CA GLY A 131 4.64 3.65 10.17
C GLY A 131 4.12 3.74 11.62
N PHE A 132 4.55 4.73 12.39
CA PHE A 132 4.08 4.98 13.77
C PHE A 132 2.55 5.21 13.89
N LEU A 133 1.87 5.48 12.78
CA LEU A 133 0.41 5.62 12.76
C LEU A 133 -0.32 4.33 13.17
N GLU A 134 0.31 3.16 13.02
CA GLU A 134 -0.17 1.90 13.61
C GLU A 134 -0.16 1.99 15.15
N LYS A 135 -1.28 1.60 15.77
CA LYS A 135 -1.52 1.82 17.21
C LYS A 135 -1.17 0.63 18.09
N ALA A 136 -0.84 -0.51 17.49
CA ALA A 136 -0.33 -1.66 18.23
C ALA A 136 0.96 -1.28 18.97
N LYS A 137 0.96 -1.37 20.31
CA LYS A 137 2.09 -0.96 21.16
C LYS A 137 3.40 -1.63 20.75
N ASP A 138 3.38 -2.95 20.59
CA ASP A 138 4.59 -3.70 20.19
C ASP A 138 5.12 -3.26 18.82
N PHE A 139 4.23 -2.85 17.91
CA PHE A 139 4.63 -2.30 16.62
C PHE A 139 5.29 -0.93 16.77
N GLN A 140 4.73 -0.05 17.62
CA GLN A 140 5.31 1.26 17.90
C GLN A 140 6.68 1.17 18.57
N ALA A 141 6.89 0.18 19.44
CA ALA A 141 8.22 -0.11 19.99
C ALA A 141 9.23 -0.40 18.87
N ASN A 142 8.88 -1.29 17.95
CA ASN A 142 9.72 -1.63 16.80
C ASN A 142 9.98 -0.43 15.89
N VAL A 143 9.01 0.47 15.72
CA VAL A 143 9.20 1.71 14.95
C VAL A 143 10.27 2.59 15.62
N PHE A 144 10.16 2.84 16.92
CA PHE A 144 11.16 3.63 17.66
C PHE A 144 12.55 2.98 17.63
N TYR A 145 12.63 1.66 17.79
CA TYR A 145 13.87 0.89 17.66
C TYR A 145 14.54 1.14 16.30
N ASN A 146 13.80 1.00 15.20
CA ASN A 146 14.36 1.18 13.86
C ASN A 146 14.70 2.65 13.52
N ILE A 147 13.96 3.62 14.06
CA ILE A 147 14.35 5.05 13.99
C ILE A 147 15.66 5.27 14.74
N GLY A 148 15.80 4.70 15.95
CA GLY A 148 17.03 4.77 16.74
C GLY A 148 18.23 4.17 16.00
N ASN A 149 18.05 3.01 15.39
CA ASN A 149 19.06 2.40 14.51
C ASN A 149 19.42 3.36 13.38
N SER A 150 18.44 3.88 12.64
CA SER A 150 18.68 4.78 11.52
C SER A 150 19.43 6.06 11.93
N GLN A 151 19.04 6.67 13.06
CA GLN A 151 19.70 7.85 13.61
C GLN A 151 21.13 7.55 14.07
N PHE A 152 21.34 6.40 14.71
CA PHE A 152 22.66 5.96 15.11
C PHE A 152 23.58 5.80 13.89
N ARG A 153 23.09 5.17 12.82
CA ARG A 153 23.84 4.99 11.57
C ARG A 153 24.19 6.33 10.89
N LYS A 154 23.41 7.38 11.13
CA LYS A 154 23.68 8.75 10.68
C LYS A 154 24.65 9.52 11.59
N GLY A 155 25.13 8.94 12.69
CA GLY A 155 25.93 9.63 13.69
C GLY A 155 25.13 10.55 14.63
N GLN A 156 23.79 10.49 14.58
CA GLN A 156 22.90 11.30 15.43
C GLN A 156 22.70 10.63 16.79
N LEU A 157 23.78 10.54 17.57
CA LEU A 157 23.87 9.73 18.79
C LEU A 157 22.79 10.07 19.82
N ASP A 158 22.60 11.36 20.09
CA ASP A 158 21.61 11.82 21.08
C ASP A 158 20.17 11.50 20.68
N ALA A 159 19.86 11.62 19.38
CA ALA A 159 18.54 11.28 18.87
C ALA A 159 18.30 9.76 18.96
N ALA A 160 19.32 8.96 18.64
CA ALA A 160 19.24 7.50 18.74
C ALA A 160 18.96 7.04 20.17
N ILE A 161 19.67 7.61 21.16
CA ILE A 161 19.45 7.35 22.59
C ILE A 161 17.99 7.59 22.98
N GLU A 162 17.41 8.72 22.55
CA GLU A 162 16.02 9.04 22.87
C GLU A 162 15.04 8.05 22.21
N SER A 163 15.26 7.72 20.94
CA SER A 163 14.44 6.73 20.24
C SER A 163 14.49 5.35 20.91
N TYR A 164 15.66 4.87 21.35
CA TYR A 164 15.76 3.60 22.07
C TYR A 164 15.06 3.65 23.44
N LYS A 165 15.15 4.77 24.17
CA LYS A 165 14.38 4.94 25.42
C LYS A 165 12.88 4.86 25.17
N MET A 166 12.38 5.50 24.11
CA MET A 166 10.97 5.44 23.72
C MET A 166 10.53 4.03 23.36
N SER A 167 11.38 3.26 22.66
CA SER A 167 11.12 1.83 22.41
C SER A 167 11.01 1.03 23.71
N LEU A 168 11.98 1.17 24.62
CA LEU A 168 11.99 0.45 25.92
C LEU A 168 10.88 0.88 26.87
N LEU A 169 10.37 2.11 26.76
CA LEU A 169 9.20 2.55 27.50
C LEU A 169 7.96 1.72 27.13
N VAL A 170 7.86 1.31 25.87
CA VAL A 170 6.75 0.51 25.34
C VAL A 170 7.00 -0.98 25.51
N ASN A 171 8.21 -1.46 25.22
CA ASN A 171 8.63 -2.84 25.43
C ASN A 171 9.90 -2.92 26.30
N PRO A 172 9.76 -2.94 27.64
CA PRO A 172 10.90 -2.95 28.56
C PRO A 172 11.74 -4.23 28.52
N LYS A 173 11.26 -5.29 27.87
CA LYS A 173 11.92 -6.61 27.82
C LYS A 173 12.76 -6.81 26.56
N ASP A 174 12.80 -5.82 25.67
CA ASP A 174 13.62 -5.88 24.47
C ASP A 174 15.10 -5.78 24.83
N VAL A 175 15.77 -6.93 24.79
CA VAL A 175 17.20 -7.05 25.12
C VAL A 175 18.05 -6.34 24.07
N GLU A 176 17.67 -6.38 22.79
CA GLU A 176 18.43 -5.79 21.69
C GLU A 176 18.38 -4.27 21.77
N THR A 177 17.19 -3.69 21.95
CA THR A 177 17.06 -2.24 22.17
C THR A 177 17.85 -1.79 23.40
N LYS A 178 17.81 -2.57 24.49
CA LYS A 178 18.57 -2.25 25.71
C LYS A 178 20.08 -2.24 25.47
N GLN A 179 20.60 -3.23 24.76
CA GLN A 179 22.01 -3.31 24.39
C GLN A 179 22.43 -2.13 23.50
N ASN A 180 21.61 -1.79 22.50
CA ASN A 180 21.88 -0.64 21.63
C ASN A 180 21.89 0.69 22.41
N LEU A 181 20.98 0.86 23.37
CA LEU A 181 20.97 2.03 24.26
C LEU A 181 22.22 2.09 25.14
N GLU A 182 22.58 0.99 25.80
CA GLU A 182 23.78 0.90 26.64
C GLU A 182 25.05 1.22 25.83
N PHE A 183 25.14 0.70 24.61
CA PHE A 183 26.22 1.01 23.69
C PHE A 183 26.27 2.51 23.35
N CYS A 184 25.14 3.11 22.98
CA CYS A 184 25.09 4.53 22.64
C CYS A 184 25.45 5.44 23.83
N LEU A 185 25.04 5.07 25.04
CA LEU A 185 25.40 5.80 26.26
C LEU A 185 26.90 5.70 26.56
N GLY A 186 27.49 4.51 26.43
CA GLY A 186 28.92 4.31 26.59
C GLY A 186 29.74 5.10 25.56
N LEU A 187 29.30 5.11 24.29
CA LEU A 187 29.91 5.92 23.25
C LEU A 187 29.83 7.42 23.57
N LYS A 188 28.67 7.89 24.06
CA LYS A 188 28.49 9.29 24.46
C LYS A 188 29.44 9.69 25.59
N GLU A 189 29.58 8.82 26.60
CA GLU A 189 30.52 9.05 27.71
C GLU A 189 31.98 9.08 27.24
N GLN A 190 32.36 8.19 26.32
CA GLN A 190 33.70 8.20 25.72
C GLN A 190 33.98 9.51 24.99
N LEU A 191 33.02 10.02 24.21
CA LEU A 191 33.14 11.28 23.49
C LEU A 191 33.23 12.49 24.45
N GLN A 192 32.51 12.45 25.57
CA GLN A 192 32.58 13.51 26.59
C GLN A 192 33.90 13.51 27.37
N ASN A 193 34.53 12.35 27.53
CA ASN A 193 35.79 12.18 28.25
C ASN A 193 37.03 12.31 27.35
N GLN A 194 36.87 12.52 26.04
CA GLN A 194 37.99 12.87 25.17
C GLN A 194 38.49 14.28 25.55
N PRO A 195 39.78 14.47 25.85
CA PRO A 195 40.34 15.81 26.02
C PRO A 195 40.08 16.60 24.73
N GLN A 196 39.50 17.79 24.84
CA GLN A 196 39.45 18.75 23.74
C GLN A 196 40.87 19.17 23.37
N SER A 197 41.56 18.37 22.58
CA SER A 197 42.85 18.71 21.99
C SER A 197 42.62 19.36 20.63
N ASP A 198 42.85 20.66 20.59
CA ASP A 198 43.29 21.46 19.44
C ASP A 198 42.28 21.77 18.33
N SER A 199 41.46 22.79 18.56
CA SER A 199 40.89 23.64 17.49
C SER A 199 41.47 25.07 17.48
N SER A 200 42.50 25.36 18.29
CA SER A 200 42.99 26.73 18.52
C SER A 200 44.39 27.03 17.97
N GLN A 201 44.99 26.15 17.15
CA GLN A 201 46.29 26.47 16.52
C GLN A 201 46.41 25.91 15.11
N GLN A 202 45.88 26.67 14.15
CA GLN A 202 46.56 26.83 12.86
C GLN A 202 46.13 28.18 12.24
N GLN A 203 46.83 29.22 12.66
CA GLN A 203 46.93 30.48 11.93
C GLN A 203 48.06 30.38 10.90
N GLN A 204 47.82 31.04 9.75
CA GLN A 204 48.78 31.55 8.75
C GLN A 204 49.07 30.71 7.51
N GLN A 205 48.19 30.84 6.50
CA GLN A 205 48.59 31.26 5.16
C GLN A 205 47.58 32.30 4.63
N PRO A 206 47.99 33.37 3.94
CA PRO A 206 47.05 34.36 3.42
C PRO A 206 46.55 33.95 2.04
N GLU A 207 45.24 33.73 1.90
CA GLU A 207 44.55 33.62 0.60
C GLU A 207 43.48 34.72 0.43
N PRO A 208 43.12 35.09 -0.81
CA PRO A 208 42.38 36.31 -1.12
C PRO A 208 40.90 36.24 -0.73
N GLN A 209 40.35 37.39 -0.36
CA GLN A 209 38.98 37.58 0.10
C GLN A 209 37.94 37.24 -0.98
N GLU A 210 37.11 36.24 -0.72
CA GLU A 210 35.74 36.15 -1.25
C GLU A 210 34.74 36.13 -0.08
N GLN A 211 33.65 36.88 -0.24
CA GLN A 211 32.73 37.31 0.81
C GLN A 211 31.88 36.14 1.35
N GLU A 212 31.94 35.93 2.66
CA GLU A 212 31.17 34.93 3.40
C GLU A 212 29.68 35.29 3.50
N GLN A 213 28.81 34.35 3.13
CA GLN A 213 27.50 34.19 3.78
C GLN A 213 27.68 33.28 5.01
N PRO A 214 27.03 33.53 6.15
CA PRO A 214 27.29 32.74 7.36
C PRO A 214 26.78 31.31 7.17
N GLN A 215 27.70 30.36 7.05
CA GLN A 215 27.38 28.94 7.19
C GLN A 215 27.04 28.64 8.66
N PRO A 216 26.03 27.80 8.95
CA PRO A 216 25.69 27.44 10.32
C PRO A 216 26.86 26.72 10.99
N GLN A 217 27.21 27.15 12.20
CA GLN A 217 28.24 26.53 13.03
C GLN A 217 27.94 25.03 13.26
N PRO A 218 28.96 24.16 13.36
CA PRO A 218 28.77 22.74 13.66
C PRO A 218 28.10 22.61 15.03
N ARG A 219 27.00 21.86 15.11
CA ARG A 219 26.35 21.59 16.39
C ARG A 219 27.21 20.60 17.17
N GLU A 220 27.57 20.97 18.40
CA GLU A 220 28.24 20.09 19.35
C GLU A 220 27.47 18.77 19.48
N GLY A 221 28.13 17.64 19.17
CA GLY A 221 27.55 16.29 19.25
C GLY A 221 27.52 15.50 17.94
N GLU A 222 27.96 16.05 16.82
CA GLU A 222 28.15 15.29 15.58
C GLU A 222 29.43 14.46 15.68
N ILE A 223 29.29 13.12 15.73
CA ILE A 223 30.40 12.18 15.57
C ILE A 223 31.09 12.51 14.24
N SER A 224 32.43 12.61 14.22
CA SER A 224 33.15 12.81 12.95
C SER A 224 32.69 11.74 11.96
N LYS A 225 32.38 12.15 10.73
CA LYS A 225 31.79 11.27 9.72
C LYS A 225 32.58 9.97 9.60
N GLU A 226 33.90 10.07 9.72
CA GLU A 226 34.87 8.98 9.66
C GLU A 226 34.78 8.01 10.86
N GLU A 227 34.48 8.51 12.06
CA GLU A 227 34.33 7.69 13.25
C GLU A 227 32.96 7.02 13.31
N ALA A 228 31.91 7.73 12.88
CA ALA A 228 30.59 7.15 12.64
C ALA A 228 30.69 6.02 11.60
N GLU A 229 31.42 6.24 10.50
CA GLU A 229 31.67 5.25 9.45
C GLU A 229 32.47 4.03 9.94
N ARG A 230 33.50 4.21 10.77
CA ARG A 230 34.26 3.08 11.34
C ARG A 230 33.41 2.22 12.26
N ILE A 231 32.62 2.85 13.12
CA ILE A 231 31.68 2.14 14.01
C ILE A 231 30.59 1.46 13.17
N LEU A 232 30.15 2.10 12.08
CA LEU A 232 29.22 1.54 11.10
C LEU A 232 29.72 0.23 10.51
N GLN A 233 30.97 0.22 10.05
CA GLN A 233 31.58 -0.92 9.40
C GLN A 233 31.70 -2.10 10.35
N ALA A 234 32.04 -1.85 11.62
CA ALA A 234 32.05 -2.88 12.65
C ALA A 234 30.66 -3.51 12.83
N LEU A 235 29.59 -2.71 12.89
CA LEU A 235 28.23 -3.22 13.06
C LEU A 235 27.71 -3.97 11.83
N GLN A 236 28.06 -3.52 10.62
CA GLN A 236 27.71 -4.25 9.40
C GLN A 236 28.36 -5.64 9.35
N SER A 237 29.59 -5.76 9.86
CA SER A 237 30.25 -7.06 9.95
C SER A 237 29.55 -7.97 10.97
N GLU A 238 29.12 -7.43 12.10
CA GLU A 238 28.44 -8.20 13.15
C GLU A 238 27.02 -8.62 12.75
N GLU A 239 26.24 -7.73 12.10
CA GLU A 239 24.91 -8.06 11.58
C GLU A 239 24.98 -9.10 10.45
N LYS A 240 25.96 -9.00 9.54
CA LYS A 240 26.21 -10.04 8.52
C LYS A 240 26.55 -11.37 9.16
N GLU A 241 27.43 -11.37 10.16
CA GLU A 241 27.83 -12.59 10.85
C GLU A 241 26.63 -13.23 11.57
N ASN A 242 25.80 -12.43 12.25
CA ASN A 242 24.59 -12.91 12.91
C ASN A 242 23.53 -13.41 11.92
N LEU A 243 23.37 -12.74 10.77
CA LEU A 243 22.49 -13.19 9.70
C LEU A 243 22.97 -14.51 9.07
N GLU A 244 24.28 -14.66 8.87
CA GLU A 244 24.87 -15.91 8.38
C GLU A 244 24.66 -17.06 9.37
N LYS A 245 24.86 -16.80 10.67
CA LYS A 245 24.56 -17.77 11.75
C LYS A 245 23.09 -18.17 11.76
N SER A 246 22.17 -17.20 11.64
CA SER A 246 20.72 -17.46 11.55
C SER A 246 20.38 -18.31 10.30
N ARG A 247 20.90 -17.96 9.13
CA ARG A 247 20.71 -18.74 7.88
C ARG A 247 21.34 -20.14 7.96
N ALA A 248 22.42 -20.30 8.72
CA ALA A 248 23.04 -21.61 8.97
C ALA A 248 22.17 -22.48 9.91
N GLN A 249 21.59 -21.86 10.94
CA GLN A 249 20.67 -22.52 11.87
C GLN A 249 19.39 -22.98 11.16
N GLU A 250 18.77 -22.12 10.35
CA GLU A 250 17.58 -22.48 9.55
C GLU A 250 17.86 -23.62 8.55
N ARG A 251 19.07 -23.66 7.98
CA ARG A 251 19.49 -24.77 7.10
C ARG A 251 19.58 -26.09 7.85
N LYS A 252 20.12 -26.10 9.07
CA LYS A 252 20.17 -27.31 9.91
C LYS A 252 18.77 -27.80 10.28
N GLU A 253 17.91 -26.90 10.74
CA GLU A 253 16.52 -27.24 11.11
C GLU A 253 15.68 -27.75 9.94
N ARG A 254 16.00 -27.34 8.71
CA ARG A 254 15.34 -27.85 7.49
C ARG A 254 15.81 -29.27 7.17
N VAL A 255 17.11 -29.56 7.28
CA VAL A 255 17.68 -30.90 7.08
C VAL A 255 17.13 -31.89 8.11
N ASP A 256 16.89 -31.43 9.34
CA ASP A 256 16.37 -32.28 10.42
C ASP A 256 14.88 -32.64 10.31
N LYS A 257 14.14 -32.06 9.35
CA LYS A 257 12.72 -32.34 9.11
C LYS A 257 12.45 -33.27 7.92
N ASP A 258 13.49 -33.56 7.13
CA ASP A 258 13.41 -34.39 5.92
C ASP A 258 13.85 -35.86 6.17
N TRP A 259 14.06 -36.25 7.44
CA TRP A 259 14.27 -37.64 7.90
C TRP A 259 13.15 -38.10 8.84
#